data_AF-A0A4Y2JQ87-F1
#
_entry.id   AF-A0A4Y2JQ87-F1
#
_cell.length_a   1.000
_cell.length_b   1.000
_cell.length_c   1.000
_cell.angle_alpha   90.00
_cell.angle_beta   90.00
_cell.angle_gamma   90.00
#
_symmetry.space_group_name_H-M   'P 1'
#
loop_
_entity.id
_entity.type
_entity.pdbx_description
1 polymer ?
#
loop_
_entity_poly.entity_id
_entity_poly.type
_entity_poly.pdbx_seq_one_letter_code
_entity_poly.pdbx_strand_id
1 'polypeptide(L)'
;MPKPVDTSTIADAGAKTTRGPGTGSQSRVIPNIEDIVKKVNNLNLDQDLTEFLVSSFQDLSKLFTAKARDIKAAVRDGIIENFIVPIVDKFAARETSVMATIFDLKAKNVVTDLVFYQAKVRECENTIEGLKAKLQLVSTDLSDAKDELKKASSALVETAKEVRTLIDQPRPSYTEVLKSSPVALSNAPVRSKRDNHVVLLRPVKPSTSEENIKVIENVLTARNSATRISRIGKVSQGGLIIEAPTEADLQALEAEIGCLPKLEEHFTVSRPKRRRSQIIILGVYNSVHKDRLLKGLLAKNHFL
;
A
#
# COMPACT_ATOMS: atom_id res chain seq x y z
N MET A 1 -34.75 -19.58 5.29
CA MET A 1 -35.80 -20.52 4.83
C MET A 1 -37.16 -19.84 4.91
N PRO A 2 -37.84 -19.68 3.78
CA PRO A 2 -39.30 -19.70 3.71
C PRO A 2 -39.78 -20.98 3.00
N LYS A 3 -40.83 -21.60 3.54
CA LYS A 3 -41.53 -22.78 3.00
C LYS A 3 -42.39 -22.43 1.77
N PRO A 4 -42.68 -23.38 0.87
CA PRO A 4 -43.43 -23.15 -0.35
C PRO A 4 -44.95 -23.14 -0.10
N VAL A 5 -45.66 -22.39 -0.92
CA VAL A 5 -47.13 -22.37 -1.02
C VAL A 5 -47.54 -23.30 -2.15
N ASP A 6 -48.33 -24.31 -1.80
CA ASP A 6 -48.99 -25.22 -2.73
C ASP A 6 -50.18 -24.53 -3.42
N THR A 7 -50.22 -24.59 -4.75
CA THR A 7 -51.45 -24.36 -5.53
C THR A 7 -51.70 -25.56 -6.43
N SER A 8 -52.38 -26.55 -5.87
CA SER A 8 -53.14 -27.53 -6.65
C SER A 8 -54.47 -26.88 -7.07
N THR A 9 -54.75 -26.84 -8.37
CA THR A 9 -56.13 -26.66 -8.86
C THR A 9 -56.42 -27.76 -9.84
N ILE A 10 -57.28 -28.68 -9.37
CA ILE A 10 -57.93 -29.74 -10.12
C ILE A 10 -59.05 -29.08 -10.92
N ALA A 11 -59.13 -29.37 -12.22
CA ALA A 11 -60.34 -29.19 -13.00
C ALA A 11 -60.64 -30.50 -13.73
N ASP A 12 -61.61 -31.21 -13.18
CA ASP A 12 -62.31 -32.36 -13.77
C ASP A 12 -63.34 -31.83 -14.78
N ALA A 13 -63.33 -32.40 -15.99
CA ALA A 13 -64.43 -32.27 -16.94
C ALA A 13 -64.41 -33.41 -17.95
N GLY A 14 -65.20 -34.46 -17.65
CA GLY A 14 -66.16 -34.99 -18.62
C GLY A 14 -65.67 -36.06 -19.59
N ALA A 15 -65.81 -37.32 -19.18
CA ALA A 15 -65.83 -38.47 -20.07
C ALA A 15 -67.07 -38.46 -20.99
N LYS A 16 -66.85 -38.63 -22.30
CA LYS A 16 -67.85 -39.19 -23.22
C LYS A 16 -67.20 -40.25 -24.12
N THR A 17 -67.54 -41.49 -23.84
CA THR A 17 -67.28 -42.68 -24.67
C THR A 17 -68.08 -42.66 -25.97
N THR A 18 -67.43 -42.99 -27.09
CA THR A 18 -68.08 -43.61 -28.25
C THR A 18 -67.14 -44.67 -28.83
N ARG A 19 -67.66 -45.89 -29.00
CA ARG A 19 -66.96 -47.09 -29.52
C ARG A 19 -66.68 -46.95 -31.03
N GLY A 20 -65.59 -47.60 -31.48
CA GLY A 20 -65.03 -47.59 -32.86
C GLY A 20 -65.87 -48.30 -33.93
N PRO A 21 -65.31 -48.77 -35.08
CA PRO A 21 -63.91 -49.14 -35.36
C PRO A 21 -63.34 -48.55 -36.68
N GLY A 22 -62.01 -48.47 -36.79
CA GLY A 22 -61.36 -48.10 -38.05
C GLY A 22 -59.94 -48.62 -38.09
N THR A 23 -59.75 -49.75 -38.77
CA THR A 23 -58.46 -50.30 -39.21
C THR A 23 -57.77 -49.32 -40.15
N GLY A 24 -57.17 -48.29 -39.59
CA GLY A 24 -56.16 -47.49 -40.26
C GLY A 24 -54.83 -48.21 -40.13
N SER A 25 -54.49 -49.04 -41.11
CA SER A 25 -53.12 -49.49 -41.32
C SER A 25 -52.23 -48.28 -41.55
N GLN A 26 -51.80 -47.61 -40.48
CA GLN A 26 -50.64 -46.73 -40.56
C GLN A 26 -49.49 -47.64 -40.98
N SER A 27 -49.03 -47.46 -42.21
CA SER A 27 -47.75 -47.99 -42.65
C SER A 27 -46.71 -47.54 -41.61
N ARG A 28 -46.31 -48.45 -40.72
CA ARG A 28 -45.18 -48.23 -39.82
C ARG A 28 -43.97 -48.15 -40.72
N VAL A 29 -43.61 -46.94 -41.13
CA VAL A 29 -42.27 -46.66 -41.64
C VAL A 29 -41.33 -46.97 -40.47
N ILE A 30 -40.74 -48.15 -40.49
CA ILE A 30 -39.69 -48.51 -39.55
C ILE A 30 -38.54 -47.54 -39.84
N PRO A 31 -38.14 -46.68 -38.88
CA PRO A 31 -37.04 -45.76 -39.10
C PRO A 31 -35.81 -46.55 -39.54
N ASN A 32 -35.17 -46.12 -40.62
CA ASN A 32 -33.92 -46.74 -41.05
C ASN A 32 -32.89 -46.56 -39.94
N ILE A 33 -32.10 -47.59 -39.64
CA ILE A 33 -31.06 -47.52 -38.60
C ILE A 33 -30.07 -46.37 -38.85
N GLU A 34 -29.86 -46.05 -40.13
CA GLU A 34 -29.05 -44.91 -40.58
C GLU A 34 -29.61 -43.57 -40.11
N ASP A 35 -30.94 -43.41 -40.08
CA ASP A 35 -31.60 -42.19 -39.57
C ASP A 35 -31.44 -42.07 -38.05
N ILE A 36 -31.47 -43.20 -37.33
CA ILE A 36 -31.26 -43.23 -35.88
C ILE A 36 -29.80 -42.89 -35.56
N VAL A 37 -28.83 -43.49 -36.25
CA VAL A 37 -27.41 -43.18 -36.10
C VAL A 37 -27.13 -41.71 -36.40
N LYS A 38 -27.71 -41.16 -37.48
CA LYS A 38 -27.59 -39.75 -37.82
C LYS A 38 -28.16 -38.85 -36.72
N LYS A 39 -29.30 -39.24 -36.11
CA LYS A 39 -29.85 -38.52 -34.95
C LYS A 39 -28.91 -38.57 -33.75
N VAL A 40 -28.35 -39.73 -33.42
CA VAL A 40 -27.40 -39.88 -32.29
C VAL A 40 -26.19 -38.97 -32.47
N ASN A 41 -25.61 -38.93 -33.67
CA ASN A 41 -24.47 -38.05 -33.96
C ASN A 41 -24.82 -36.55 -33.83
N ASN A 42 -26.09 -36.18 -33.99
CA ASN A 42 -26.55 -34.80 -33.84
C ASN A 42 -26.87 -34.42 -32.38
N LEU A 43 -26.89 -35.36 -31.44
CA LEU A 43 -27.22 -35.10 -30.03
C LEU A 43 -26.07 -34.48 -29.22
N ASN A 44 -24.92 -34.23 -29.85
CA ASN A 44 -23.73 -33.62 -29.22
C ASN A 44 -23.35 -34.29 -27.89
N LEU A 45 -23.43 -35.63 -27.89
CA LEU A 45 -23.02 -36.46 -26.76
C LEU A 45 -21.49 -36.57 -26.73
N ASP A 46 -20.94 -37.04 -25.60
CA ASP A 46 -19.53 -37.39 -25.54
C ASP A 46 -19.20 -38.51 -26.53
N GLN A 47 -17.95 -38.54 -27.01
CA GLN A 47 -17.50 -39.46 -28.06
C GLN A 47 -17.73 -40.92 -27.66
N ASP A 48 -17.42 -41.28 -26.41
CA ASP A 48 -17.59 -42.64 -25.87
C ASP A 48 -19.07 -43.07 -25.86
N LEU A 49 -19.98 -42.23 -25.38
CA LEU A 49 -21.41 -42.52 -25.40
C LEU A 49 -21.97 -42.58 -26.83
N THR A 50 -21.49 -41.72 -27.73
CA THR A 50 -21.90 -41.69 -29.14
C THR A 50 -21.50 -43.00 -29.82
N GLU A 51 -20.24 -43.41 -29.71
CA GLU A 51 -19.73 -44.66 -30.26
C GLU A 51 -20.47 -45.88 -29.70
N PHE A 52 -20.70 -45.89 -28.38
CA PHE A 52 -21.44 -46.96 -27.71
C PHE A 52 -22.88 -47.10 -28.23
N LEU A 53 -23.62 -46.00 -28.37
CA LEU A 53 -24.99 -46.02 -28.86
C LEU A 53 -25.06 -46.44 -30.34
N VAL A 54 -24.15 -45.91 -31.18
CA VAL A 54 -24.08 -46.29 -32.60
C VAL A 54 -23.80 -47.78 -32.75
N SER A 55 -22.84 -48.33 -32.00
CA SER A 55 -22.55 -49.77 -32.00
C SER A 55 -23.76 -50.59 -31.53
N SER A 56 -24.37 -50.20 -30.40
CA SER A 56 -25.53 -50.91 -29.83
C SER A 56 -26.72 -50.96 -30.80
N PHE A 57 -26.99 -49.85 -31.50
CA PHE A 57 -28.07 -49.80 -32.50
C PHE A 57 -27.75 -50.62 -33.75
N GLN A 58 -26.50 -50.61 -34.23
CA GLN A 58 -26.09 -51.45 -35.35
C GLN A 58 -26.21 -52.96 -35.01
N ASP A 59 -25.81 -53.36 -33.81
CA ASP A 59 -25.90 -54.76 -33.39
C ASP A 59 -27.36 -55.19 -33.16
N LEU A 60 -28.20 -54.28 -32.65
CA LEU A 60 -29.65 -54.52 -32.55
C LEU A 60 -30.27 -54.71 -33.94
N SER A 61 -29.85 -53.91 -34.93
CA SER A 61 -30.30 -54.04 -36.32
C SER A 61 -29.93 -55.40 -36.91
N LYS A 62 -28.69 -55.85 -36.72
CA LYS A 62 -28.24 -57.19 -37.15
C LYS A 62 -29.07 -58.31 -36.49
N LEU A 63 -29.38 -58.17 -35.20
CA LEU A 63 -30.22 -59.14 -34.48
C LEU A 63 -31.62 -59.25 -35.10
N PHE A 64 -32.25 -58.11 -35.42
CA PHE A 64 -33.57 -58.08 -36.06
C PHE A 64 -33.53 -58.69 -37.46
N THR A 65 -32.49 -58.45 -38.26
CA THR A 65 -32.32 -59.08 -39.57
C THR A 65 -32.16 -60.61 -39.44
N ALA A 66 -31.40 -61.08 -38.44
CA ALA A 66 -31.13 -62.51 -38.25
C ALA A 66 -32.31 -63.31 -37.65
N LYS A 67 -33.17 -62.67 -36.84
CA LYS A 67 -34.23 -63.32 -36.06
C LYS A 67 -35.66 -62.85 -36.40
N ALA A 68 -35.84 -62.21 -37.56
CA ALA A 68 -37.08 -61.55 -38.00
C ALA A 68 -38.38 -62.40 -37.90
N ARG A 69 -38.30 -63.73 -37.91
CA ARG A 69 -39.45 -64.65 -37.92
C ARG A 69 -39.77 -65.33 -36.57
N ASP A 70 -38.97 -65.11 -35.52
CA ASP A 70 -39.02 -65.92 -34.29
C ASP A 70 -38.95 -65.07 -33.01
N ILE A 71 -39.76 -64.00 -32.94
CA ILE A 71 -39.83 -63.12 -31.76
C ILE A 71 -40.66 -63.80 -30.66
N LYS A 72 -40.08 -64.83 -30.06
CA LYS A 72 -40.56 -65.48 -28.82
C LYS A 72 -40.05 -64.71 -27.59
N ALA A 73 -40.58 -65.01 -26.41
CA ALA A 73 -40.18 -64.38 -25.15
C ALA A 73 -38.66 -64.35 -24.93
N ALA A 74 -37.93 -65.40 -25.33
CA ALA A 74 -36.47 -65.48 -25.22
C ALA A 74 -35.72 -64.41 -26.04
N VAL A 75 -36.25 -63.98 -27.20
CA VAL A 75 -35.63 -62.91 -28.01
C VAL A 75 -35.87 -61.55 -27.34
N ARG A 76 -37.05 -61.36 -26.74
CA ARG A 76 -37.36 -60.15 -25.97
C ARG A 76 -36.45 -60.01 -24.75
N ASP A 77 -36.28 -61.08 -23.98
CA ASP A 77 -35.45 -61.05 -22.78
C ASP A 77 -33.97 -60.82 -23.17
N GLY A 78 -33.52 -61.42 -24.28
CA GLY A 78 -32.21 -61.11 -24.86
C GLY A 78 -32.05 -59.65 -25.36
N ILE A 79 -33.09 -59.00 -25.86
CA ILE A 79 -33.03 -57.56 -26.21
C ILE A 79 -32.90 -56.72 -24.95
N ILE A 80 -33.64 -57.06 -23.90
CA ILE A 80 -33.60 -56.35 -22.62
C ILE A 80 -32.20 -56.46 -22.01
N GLU A 81 -31.68 -57.69 -21.87
CA GLU A 81 -30.41 -57.94 -21.20
C GLU A 81 -29.19 -57.43 -21.99
N ASN A 82 -29.19 -57.58 -23.32
CA ASN A 82 -28.01 -57.25 -24.13
C ASN A 82 -27.99 -55.82 -24.67
N PHE A 83 -29.12 -55.11 -24.68
CA PHE A 83 -29.20 -53.76 -25.25
C PHE A 83 -29.80 -52.75 -24.29
N ILE A 84 -30.98 -53.01 -23.73
CA ILE A 84 -31.67 -52.02 -22.89
C ILE A 84 -30.91 -51.81 -21.57
N VAL A 85 -30.56 -52.88 -20.86
CA VAL A 85 -29.85 -52.79 -19.57
C VAL A 85 -28.48 -52.10 -19.74
N PRO A 86 -27.61 -52.49 -20.69
CA PRO A 86 -26.34 -51.80 -20.90
C PRO A 86 -26.48 -50.32 -21.27
N ILE A 87 -27.51 -49.95 -22.04
CA ILE A 87 -27.78 -48.54 -22.35
C ILE A 87 -28.15 -47.77 -21.09
N VAL A 88 -29.07 -48.30 -20.29
CA VAL A 88 -29.48 -47.69 -19.02
C VAL A 88 -28.29 -47.54 -18.07
N ASP A 89 -27.47 -48.59 -17.91
CA ASP A 89 -26.30 -48.59 -17.04
C ASP A 89 -25.26 -47.57 -17.51
N LYS A 90 -25.02 -47.46 -18.82
CA LYS A 90 -24.09 -46.46 -19.38
C LYS A 90 -24.55 -45.03 -19.08
N PHE A 91 -25.85 -44.76 -19.22
CA PHE A 91 -26.41 -43.45 -18.87
C PHE A 91 -26.34 -43.16 -17.37
N ALA A 92 -26.66 -44.15 -16.52
CA ALA A 92 -26.59 -44.01 -15.07
C ALA A 92 -25.14 -43.78 -14.57
N ALA A 93 -24.17 -44.50 -15.14
CA ALA A 93 -22.75 -44.33 -14.84
C ALA A 93 -22.26 -42.92 -15.23
N ARG A 94 -22.66 -42.44 -16.42
CA ARG A 94 -22.34 -41.09 -16.88
C ARG A 94 -22.96 -40.02 -15.97
N GLU A 95 -24.23 -40.16 -15.61
CA GLU A 95 -24.90 -39.23 -14.70
C GLU A 95 -24.18 -39.18 -13.34
N THR A 96 -23.82 -40.34 -12.79
CA THR A 96 -23.06 -40.45 -11.54
C THR A 96 -21.72 -39.73 -11.64
N SER A 97 -20.97 -39.93 -12.74
CA SER A 97 -19.68 -39.27 -12.97
C SER A 97 -19.81 -37.74 -13.09
N VAL A 98 -20.83 -37.27 -13.82
CA VAL A 98 -21.11 -35.84 -13.97
C VAL A 98 -21.51 -35.21 -12.63
N MET A 99 -22.36 -35.88 -11.85
CA MET A 99 -22.78 -35.41 -10.52
C MET A 99 -21.60 -35.31 -9.55
N ALA A 100 -20.71 -36.31 -9.55
CA ALA A 100 -19.47 -36.26 -8.75
C ALA A 100 -18.59 -35.07 -9.16
N THR A 101 -18.40 -34.85 -10.47
CA THR A 101 -17.62 -33.73 -10.99
C THR A 101 -18.23 -32.37 -10.59
N ILE A 102 -19.56 -32.23 -10.69
CA ILE A 102 -20.27 -31.01 -10.27
C ILE A 102 -20.06 -30.77 -8.77
N PHE A 103 -20.14 -31.81 -7.94
CA PHE A 103 -19.93 -31.70 -6.51
C PHE A 103 -18.51 -31.24 -6.19
N ASP A 104 -17.49 -31.85 -6.81
CA ASP A 104 -16.09 -31.48 -6.62
C ASP A 104 -15.81 -30.05 -7.06
N LEU A 105 -16.34 -29.62 -8.20
CA LEU A 105 -16.19 -28.24 -8.68
C LEU A 105 -16.84 -27.23 -7.73
N LYS A 106 -18.06 -27.53 -7.24
CA LYS A 106 -18.73 -26.69 -6.25
C LYS A 106 -17.94 -26.60 -4.95
N ALA A 107 -17.43 -27.72 -4.44
CA ALA A 107 -16.63 -27.75 -3.23
C ALA A 107 -15.33 -26.93 -3.38
N LYS A 108 -14.59 -27.11 -4.48
CA LYS A 108 -13.36 -26.37 -4.76
C LYS A 108 -13.58 -24.87 -4.87
N ASN A 109 -14.64 -24.43 -5.55
CA ASN A 109 -14.93 -23.00 -5.70
C ASN A 109 -15.25 -22.35 -4.35
N VAL A 110 -16.13 -22.99 -3.56
CA VAL A 110 -16.51 -22.47 -2.23
C VAL A 110 -15.32 -22.40 -1.29
N VAL A 111 -14.47 -23.43 -1.25
CA VAL A 111 -13.30 -23.47 -0.35
C VAL A 111 -12.25 -22.43 -0.75
N THR A 112 -11.95 -22.31 -2.04
CA THR A 112 -10.88 -21.40 -2.51
C THR A 112 -11.27 -19.93 -2.29
N ASP A 113 -12.50 -19.55 -2.68
CA ASP A 113 -12.98 -18.18 -2.51
C ASP A 113 -13.08 -17.81 -1.02
N LEU A 114 -13.66 -18.70 -0.21
CA LEU A 114 -13.83 -18.45 1.23
C LEU A 114 -12.50 -18.26 1.94
N VAL A 115 -11.52 -19.13 1.70
CA VAL A 115 -10.19 -19.04 2.33
C VAL A 115 -9.47 -17.77 1.89
N PHE A 116 -9.57 -17.40 0.61
CA PHE A 116 -8.95 -16.19 0.08
C PHE A 116 -9.56 -14.92 0.70
N TYR A 117 -10.89 -14.81 0.76
CA TYR A 117 -11.55 -13.67 1.38
C TYR A 117 -11.30 -13.62 2.89
N GLN A 118 -11.28 -14.76 3.58
CA GLN A 118 -10.92 -14.81 5.01
C GLN A 118 -9.48 -14.34 5.26
N ALA A 119 -8.53 -14.70 4.40
CA ALA A 119 -7.15 -14.23 4.50
C ALA A 119 -7.05 -12.71 4.34
N LYS A 120 -7.76 -12.15 3.34
CA LYS A 120 -7.85 -10.69 3.14
C LYS A 120 -8.49 -9.96 4.31
N VAL A 121 -9.56 -10.51 4.89
CA VAL A 121 -10.20 -9.94 6.09
C VAL A 121 -9.19 -9.88 7.24
N ARG A 122 -8.45 -10.97 7.49
CA ARG A 122 -7.44 -11.02 8.53
C ARG A 122 -6.30 -10.02 8.30
N GLU A 123 -5.87 -9.84 7.06
CA GLU A 123 -4.85 -8.84 6.69
C GLU A 123 -5.33 -7.41 6.98
N CYS A 124 -6.59 -7.11 6.61
CA CYS A 124 -7.22 -5.83 6.92
C CYS A 124 -7.34 -5.61 8.44
N GLU A 125 -7.77 -6.62 9.20
CA GLU A 125 -7.87 -6.57 10.66
C GLU A 125 -6.51 -6.27 11.31
N ASN A 126 -5.46 -6.98 10.89
CA ASN A 126 -4.08 -6.74 11.36
C ASN A 126 -3.60 -5.31 11.05
N THR A 127 -3.94 -4.79 9.86
CA THR A 127 -3.59 -3.42 9.47
C THR A 127 -4.32 -2.38 10.33
N ILE A 128 -5.61 -2.60 10.59
CA ILE A 128 -6.42 -1.73 11.46
C ILE A 128 -5.86 -1.74 12.88
N GLU A 129 -5.51 -2.90 13.42
CA GLU A 129 -4.93 -3.03 14.75
C GLU A 129 -3.57 -2.31 14.85
N GLY A 130 -2.70 -2.50 13.85
CA GLY A 130 -1.42 -1.80 13.76
C GLY A 130 -1.57 -0.28 13.69
N LEU A 131 -2.54 0.22 12.92
CA LEU A 131 -2.84 1.66 12.85
C LEU A 131 -3.42 2.21 14.16
N LYS A 132 -4.29 1.45 14.84
CA LYS A 132 -4.80 1.82 16.16
C LYS A 132 -3.69 1.93 17.20
N ALA A 133 -2.75 0.99 17.21
CA ALA A 133 -1.60 1.03 18.12
C ALA A 133 -0.72 2.27 17.85
N LYS A 134 -0.43 2.57 16.58
CA LYS A 134 0.31 3.81 16.21
C LYS A 134 -0.42 5.07 16.64
N LEU A 135 -1.75 5.12 16.45
CA LEU A 135 -2.56 6.25 16.85
C LEU A 135 -2.55 6.46 18.37
N GLN A 136 -2.61 5.38 19.15
CA GLN A 136 -2.50 5.47 20.60
C GLN A 136 -1.14 6.02 21.05
N LEU A 137 -0.04 5.54 20.47
CA LEU A 137 1.30 6.05 20.77
C LEU A 137 1.40 7.55 20.53
N VAL A 138 1.00 8.00 19.33
CA VAL A 138 1.01 9.42 18.97
C VAL A 138 0.09 10.24 19.87
N SER A 139 -1.05 9.69 20.27
CA SER A 139 -1.97 10.36 21.21
C SER A 139 -1.35 10.55 22.59
N THR A 140 -0.57 9.58 23.07
CA THR A 140 0.17 9.70 24.33
C THR A 140 1.25 10.76 24.22
N ASP A 141 2.08 10.71 23.17
CA ASP A 141 3.15 11.70 22.93
C ASP A 141 2.59 13.12 22.83
N LEU A 142 1.45 13.30 22.16
CA LEU A 142 0.76 14.58 22.04
C LEU A 142 0.26 15.09 23.40
N SER A 143 -0.25 14.19 24.24
CA SER A 143 -0.70 14.54 25.59
C SER A 143 0.46 15.00 26.45
N ASP A 144 1.58 14.28 26.41
CA ASP A 144 2.78 14.63 27.17
C ASP A 144 3.34 15.98 26.71
N ALA A 145 3.43 16.20 25.39
CA ALA A 145 3.88 17.47 24.82
C ALA A 145 2.96 18.64 25.22
N LYS A 146 1.64 18.40 25.29
CA LYS A 146 0.67 19.40 25.75
C LYS A 146 0.89 19.76 27.22
N ASP A 147 1.16 18.77 28.07
CA ASP A 147 1.42 19.01 29.49
C ASP A 147 2.74 19.75 29.72
N GLU A 148 3.80 19.40 29.00
CA GLU A 148 5.07 20.13 29.03
C GLU A 148 4.92 21.57 28.51
N LEU A 149 4.16 21.78 27.44
CA LEU A 149 3.85 23.13 26.95
C LEU A 149 3.08 23.95 28.00
N LYS A 150 2.13 23.34 28.70
CA LYS A 150 1.37 24.00 29.76
C LYS A 150 2.29 24.40 30.92
N LYS A 151 3.21 23.53 31.34
CA LYS A 151 4.21 23.84 32.38
C LYS A 151 5.12 24.99 31.93
N ALA A 152 5.66 24.92 30.72
CA ALA A 152 6.52 25.94 30.16
C ALA A 152 5.81 27.31 30.03
N SER A 153 4.55 27.30 29.61
CA SER A 153 3.72 28.51 29.53
C SER A 153 3.51 29.14 30.90
N SER A 154 3.21 28.34 31.94
CA SER A 154 3.04 28.85 33.30
C SER A 154 4.34 29.45 33.84
N ALA A 155 5.46 28.75 33.67
CA ALA A 155 6.78 29.24 34.08
C ALA A 155 7.15 30.56 33.38
N LEU A 156 6.89 30.68 32.08
CA LEU A 156 7.13 31.91 31.33
C LEU A 156 6.29 33.09 31.88
N VAL A 157 5.03 32.83 32.22
CA VAL A 157 4.16 33.85 32.82
C VAL A 157 4.69 34.30 34.19
N GLU A 158 5.22 33.38 35.00
CA GLU A 158 5.87 33.70 36.26
C GLU A 158 7.14 34.53 36.05
N THR A 159 8.05 34.12 35.17
CA THR A 159 9.25 34.88 34.83
C THR A 159 8.91 36.27 34.28
N ALA A 160 7.85 36.39 33.46
CA ALA A 160 7.41 37.69 32.95
C ALA A 160 6.89 38.61 34.07
N LYS A 161 6.21 38.05 35.09
CA LYS A 161 5.81 38.81 36.29
C LYS A 161 7.04 39.28 37.07
N GLU A 162 8.03 38.41 37.29
CA GLU A 162 9.28 38.76 37.98
C GLU A 162 10.08 39.85 37.25
N VAL A 163 10.20 39.76 35.92
CA VAL A 163 10.86 40.81 35.13
C VAL A 163 10.12 42.14 35.27
N ARG A 164 8.78 42.10 35.29
CA ARG A 164 7.98 43.31 35.45
C ARG A 164 8.17 43.95 36.82
N THR A 165 8.24 43.15 37.89
CA THR A 165 8.54 43.70 39.24
C THR A 165 9.94 44.31 39.31
N LEU A 166 10.94 43.75 38.62
CA LEU A 166 12.28 44.35 38.54
C LEU A 166 12.31 45.67 37.75
N ILE A 167 11.48 45.80 36.71
CA ILE A 167 11.36 47.05 35.94
C ILE A 167 10.61 48.13 36.74
N ASP A 168 9.58 47.73 37.48
CA ASP A 168 8.78 48.64 38.32
C ASP A 168 9.53 49.07 39.60
N GLN A 169 10.66 48.45 39.94
CA GLN A 169 11.54 48.93 41.01
C GLN A 169 12.12 50.31 40.62
N PRO A 170 12.13 51.28 41.55
CA PRO A 170 12.70 52.59 41.29
C PRO A 170 14.18 52.45 40.92
N ARG A 171 14.56 53.10 39.82
CA ARG A 171 15.95 53.08 39.31
C ARG A 171 16.87 53.56 40.45
N PRO A 172 17.88 52.77 40.86
CA PRO A 172 18.73 53.15 41.98
C PRO A 172 19.39 54.49 41.72
N SER A 173 19.42 55.35 42.73
CA SER A 173 20.03 56.67 42.64
C SER A 173 21.51 56.54 42.35
N TYR A 174 22.10 57.50 41.62
CA TYR A 174 23.54 57.55 41.34
C TYR A 174 24.40 57.40 42.61
N THR A 175 23.91 57.86 43.75
CA THR A 175 24.56 57.73 45.07
C THR A 175 24.46 56.33 45.69
N GLU A 176 23.45 55.52 45.35
CA GLU A 176 23.33 54.13 45.80
C GLU A 176 24.24 53.20 45.00
N VAL A 177 24.35 53.44 43.68
CA VAL A 177 25.24 52.68 42.78
C VAL A 177 26.72 52.86 43.12
N LEU A 178 27.10 54.01 43.71
CA LEU A 178 28.48 54.26 44.17
C LEU A 178 28.81 53.59 45.52
N LYS A 179 27.79 53.19 46.31
CA LYS A 179 27.97 52.54 47.62
C LYS A 179 27.94 51.02 47.53
N SER A 180 27.33 50.45 46.50
CA SER A 180 27.45 49.02 46.20
C SER A 180 28.81 48.77 45.53
N SER A 181 29.71 48.14 46.27
CA SER A 181 30.99 47.66 45.73
C SER A 181 30.74 46.84 44.46
N PRO A 182 31.48 47.05 43.35
CA PRO A 182 31.20 46.37 42.11
C PRO A 182 31.54 44.89 42.27
N VAL A 183 30.51 44.04 42.38
CA VAL A 183 30.65 42.64 42.01
C VAL A 183 31.03 42.65 40.54
N ALA A 184 32.21 42.10 40.23
CA ALA A 184 32.70 41.99 38.87
C ALA A 184 31.63 41.27 38.02
N LEU A 185 30.93 42.03 37.18
CA LEU A 185 30.14 41.48 36.09
C LEU A 185 31.14 40.79 35.17
N SER A 186 31.20 39.46 35.26
CA SER A 186 31.74 38.61 34.21
C SER A 186 30.90 38.89 32.96
N ASN A 187 31.32 39.89 32.18
CA ASN A 187 30.92 40.09 30.81
C ASN A 187 31.59 39.00 29.96
N ALA A 188 31.23 37.75 30.23
CA ALA A 188 31.48 36.69 29.28
C ALA A 188 30.63 37.02 28.05
N PRO A 189 31.22 37.29 26.88
CA PRO A 189 30.43 37.43 25.69
C PRO A 189 29.70 36.11 25.51
N VAL A 190 28.37 36.16 25.38
CA VAL A 190 27.56 35.02 24.97
C VAL A 190 28.04 34.64 23.57
N ARG A 191 29.06 33.79 23.52
CA ARG A 191 29.42 33.05 22.31
C ARG A 191 28.26 32.10 22.13
N SER A 192 27.26 32.51 21.35
CA SER A 192 26.37 31.56 20.72
C SER A 192 27.22 30.71 19.79
N LYS A 193 27.77 29.62 20.34
CA LYS A 193 28.22 28.47 19.55
C LYS A 193 26.97 27.89 18.91
N ARG A 194 26.46 28.54 17.86
CA ARG A 194 25.63 27.84 16.91
C ARG A 194 26.62 27.11 16.02
N ASP A 195 26.76 25.81 16.27
CA ASP A 195 27.33 24.91 15.28
C ASP A 195 26.26 24.79 14.20
N ASN A 196 26.23 25.77 13.29
CA ASN A 196 25.36 25.72 12.13
C ASN A 196 25.90 24.63 11.21
N HIS A 197 25.09 23.61 10.95
CA HIS A 197 25.35 22.61 9.93
C HIS A 197 24.96 23.22 8.59
N VAL A 198 25.94 23.45 7.70
CA VAL A 198 25.72 24.20 6.46
C VAL A 198 26.28 23.50 5.23
N VAL A 199 25.49 23.50 4.14
CA VAL A 199 25.89 23.05 2.80
C VAL A 199 25.92 24.24 1.85
N LEU A 200 26.95 24.33 1.02
CA LEU A 200 27.06 25.31 -0.06
C LEU A 200 26.85 24.63 -1.41
N LEU A 201 25.86 25.12 -2.14
CA LEU A 201 25.56 24.73 -3.51
C LEU A 201 26.03 25.83 -4.45
N ARG A 202 26.89 25.48 -5.40
CA ARG A 202 27.30 26.41 -6.47
C ARG A 202 26.80 25.90 -7.81
N PRO A 203 26.06 26.71 -8.58
CA PRO A 203 25.63 26.27 -9.89
C PRO A 203 26.85 26.13 -10.81
N VAL A 204 26.85 25.09 -11.64
CA VAL A 204 27.95 24.81 -12.59
C VAL A 204 27.99 25.86 -13.72
N LYS A 205 26.83 26.43 -14.05
CA LYS A 205 26.67 27.55 -14.98
C LYS A 205 26.16 28.77 -14.21
N PRO A 206 26.59 30.00 -14.54
CA PRO A 206 26.10 31.20 -13.86
C PRO A 206 24.59 31.34 -14.05
N SER A 207 23.86 31.45 -12.95
CA SER A 207 22.41 31.65 -12.92
C SER A 207 22.01 32.58 -11.76
N THR A 208 20.73 32.91 -11.65
CA THR A 208 20.24 33.77 -10.57
C THR A 208 19.90 32.93 -9.32
N SER A 209 20.14 33.49 -8.13
CA SER A 209 19.88 32.79 -6.87
C SER A 209 18.39 32.47 -6.68
N GLU A 210 17.51 33.35 -7.14
CA GLU A 210 16.05 33.22 -7.05
C GLU A 210 15.52 32.05 -7.88
N GLU A 211 16.04 31.86 -9.10
CA GLU A 211 15.68 30.70 -9.93
C GLU A 211 16.14 29.40 -9.29
N ASN A 212 17.38 29.37 -8.77
CA ASN A 212 17.94 28.18 -8.14
C ASN A 212 17.20 27.81 -6.84
N ILE A 213 16.73 28.79 -6.06
CA ILE A 213 15.90 28.54 -4.87
C ILE A 213 14.62 27.82 -5.27
N LYS A 214 13.92 28.31 -6.30
CA LYS A 214 12.69 27.66 -6.79
C LYS A 214 12.93 26.25 -7.30
N VAL A 215 14.04 26.01 -7.99
CA VAL A 215 14.41 24.67 -8.45
C VAL A 215 14.58 23.71 -7.28
N ILE A 216 15.29 24.13 -6.23
CA ILE A 216 15.51 23.31 -5.03
C ILE A 216 14.20 23.10 -4.26
N GLU A 217 13.43 24.15 -4.00
CA GLU A 217 12.15 24.07 -3.29
C GLU A 217 11.15 23.17 -4.01
N ASN A 218 11.04 23.29 -5.33
CA ASN A 218 10.16 22.43 -6.13
C ASN A 218 10.57 20.96 -6.04
N VAL A 219 11.88 20.67 -6.08
CA VAL A 219 12.36 19.29 -6.04
C VAL A 219 12.21 18.67 -4.65
N LEU A 220 12.49 19.42 -3.59
CA LEU A 220 12.29 18.97 -2.21
C LEU A 220 10.81 18.77 -1.88
N THR A 221 9.93 19.64 -2.40
CA THR A 221 8.47 19.54 -2.21
C THR A 221 7.90 18.36 -2.99
N ALA A 222 8.31 18.16 -4.25
CA ALA A 222 7.82 17.07 -5.09
C ALA A 222 8.14 15.67 -4.53
N ARG A 223 9.22 15.53 -3.75
CA ARG A 223 9.61 14.27 -3.10
C ARG A 223 9.11 14.10 -1.67
N ASN A 224 8.39 15.07 -1.11
CA ASN A 224 8.05 15.09 0.32
C ASN A 224 9.31 14.86 1.19
N SER A 225 10.39 15.61 0.91
CA SER A 225 11.64 15.47 1.67
C SER A 225 11.37 15.63 3.16
N ALA A 226 11.83 14.66 3.96
CA ALA A 226 11.74 14.72 5.41
C ALA A 226 12.80 15.65 6.03
N THR A 227 13.71 16.17 5.19
CA THR A 227 14.90 16.90 5.63
C THR A 227 14.53 18.31 6.10
N ARG A 228 14.82 18.60 7.37
CA ARG A 228 14.51 19.91 7.97
C ARG A 228 15.52 20.97 7.54
N ILE A 229 15.06 22.00 6.86
CA ILE A 229 15.87 23.17 6.48
C ILE A 229 15.53 24.32 7.42
N SER A 230 16.56 24.92 8.01
CA SER A 230 16.42 26.11 8.87
C SER A 230 16.41 27.40 8.04
N ARG A 231 17.24 27.47 7.00
CA ARG A 231 17.37 28.66 6.15
C ARG A 231 18.02 28.33 4.82
N ILE A 232 17.58 28.99 3.74
CA ILE A 232 18.28 29.06 2.47
C ILE A 232 18.74 30.51 2.26
N GLY A 233 20.05 30.72 2.18
CA GLY A 233 20.69 32.01 1.92
C GLY A 233 21.20 32.09 0.48
N LYS A 234 21.29 33.31 -0.03
CA LYS A 234 21.81 33.62 -1.37
C LYS A 234 23.33 33.84 -1.31
N VAL A 235 24.04 33.32 -2.29
CA VAL A 235 25.49 33.48 -2.47
C VAL A 235 25.76 34.03 -3.87
N SER A 236 26.91 34.70 -4.05
CA SER A 236 27.34 35.23 -5.34
C SER A 236 27.29 34.19 -6.47
N GLN A 237 27.04 34.64 -7.70
CA GLN A 237 26.99 33.79 -8.91
C GLN A 237 25.87 32.73 -8.86
N GLY A 238 24.74 33.05 -8.22
CA GLY A 238 23.60 32.15 -8.10
C GLY A 238 23.79 31.01 -7.10
N GLY A 239 24.90 30.99 -6.34
CA GLY A 239 25.11 29.99 -5.30
C GLY A 239 24.08 30.10 -4.18
N LEU A 240 23.89 29.00 -3.45
CA LEU A 240 22.95 28.90 -2.34
C LEU A 240 23.64 28.28 -1.12
N ILE A 241 23.32 28.79 0.06
CA ILE A 241 23.80 28.28 1.33
C ILE A 241 22.61 27.76 2.13
N ILE A 242 22.60 26.46 2.47
CA ILE A 242 21.48 25.83 3.16
C ILE A 242 21.92 25.46 4.57
N GLU A 243 21.20 25.97 5.56
CA GLU A 243 21.42 25.68 6.98
C GLU A 243 20.43 24.60 7.45
N ALA A 244 20.96 23.56 8.08
CA ALA A 244 20.20 22.47 8.69
C ALA A 244 20.33 22.53 10.24
N PRO A 245 19.29 22.09 10.98
CA PRO A 245 19.31 22.14 12.44
C PRO A 245 20.22 21.07 13.06
N THR A 246 20.44 19.95 12.38
CA THR A 246 21.35 18.88 12.84
C THR A 246 22.30 18.41 11.73
N GLU A 247 23.42 17.79 12.12
CA GLU A 247 24.35 17.17 11.17
C GLU A 247 23.71 16.01 10.39
N ALA A 248 22.78 15.29 11.01
CA ALA A 248 22.05 14.19 10.38
C ALA A 248 21.13 14.72 9.26
N ASP A 249 20.41 15.82 9.52
CA ASP A 249 19.60 16.50 8.51
C ASP A 249 20.47 17.02 7.36
N LEU A 250 21.66 17.52 7.67
CA LEU A 250 22.61 17.98 6.65
C LEU A 250 23.10 16.82 5.76
N GLN A 251 23.43 15.68 6.35
CA GLN A 251 23.86 14.48 5.60
C GLN A 251 22.72 13.93 4.73
N ALA A 252 21.50 13.92 5.24
CA ALA A 252 20.32 13.55 4.47
C ALA A 252 20.11 14.49 3.27
N LEU A 253 20.28 15.80 3.49
CA LEU A 253 20.18 16.80 2.42
C LEU A 253 21.23 16.59 1.33
N GLU A 254 22.49 16.34 1.71
CA GLU A 254 23.57 16.08 0.76
C GLU A 254 23.33 14.80 -0.05
N ALA A 255 22.88 13.73 0.61
CA ALA A 255 22.54 12.48 -0.05
C ALA A 255 21.36 12.65 -1.01
N GLU A 256 20.33 13.41 -0.61
CA GLU A 256 19.17 13.67 -1.45
C GLU A 256 19.53 14.48 -2.69
N ILE A 257 20.34 15.53 -2.54
CA ILE A 257 20.85 16.34 -3.66
C ILE A 257 21.75 15.49 -4.58
N GLY A 258 22.58 14.61 -4.02
CA GLY A 258 23.43 13.69 -4.79
C GLY A 258 22.64 12.60 -5.54
N CYS A 259 21.49 12.16 -5.02
CA CYS A 259 20.62 11.19 -5.69
C CYS A 259 19.72 11.79 -6.79
N LEU A 260 19.92 13.07 -7.14
CA LEU A 260 19.10 13.79 -8.11
C LEU A 260 19.95 14.14 -9.33
N PRO A 261 19.84 13.41 -10.46
CA PRO A 261 20.64 13.68 -11.66
C PRO A 261 20.52 15.13 -12.14
N LYS A 262 19.32 15.69 -12.04
CA LYS A 262 19.02 17.09 -12.39
C LYS A 262 19.68 18.13 -11.49
N LEU A 263 20.06 17.78 -10.26
CA LEU A 263 20.72 18.70 -9.31
C LEU A 263 22.21 18.41 -9.22
N GLU A 264 22.63 17.15 -9.31
CA GLU A 264 24.02 16.73 -9.37
C GLU A 264 24.75 17.32 -10.59
N GLU A 265 24.09 17.34 -11.76
CA GLU A 265 24.64 17.96 -12.97
C GLU A 265 24.61 19.50 -12.94
N HIS A 266 23.68 20.09 -12.18
CA HIS A 266 23.47 21.53 -12.14
C HIS A 266 24.24 22.23 -11.01
N PHE A 267 24.56 21.54 -9.92
CA PHE A 267 25.17 22.12 -8.73
C PHE A 267 26.35 21.32 -8.22
N THR A 268 27.43 22.02 -7.87
CA THR A 268 28.54 21.47 -7.09
C THR A 268 28.24 21.65 -5.60
N VAL A 269 28.17 20.54 -4.87
CA VAL A 269 27.92 20.50 -3.42
C VAL A 269 29.24 20.58 -2.66
N SER A 270 29.34 21.46 -1.67
CA SER A 270 30.53 21.58 -0.83
C SER A 270 30.20 22.00 0.61
N ARG A 271 30.98 21.51 1.58
CA ARG A 271 30.89 21.98 2.97
C ARG A 271 31.83 23.17 3.19
N PRO A 272 31.31 24.37 3.52
CA PRO A 272 32.16 25.52 3.80
C PRO A 272 32.98 25.27 5.06
N LYS A 273 34.31 25.24 4.93
CA LYS A 273 35.22 25.13 6.09
C LYS A 273 35.22 26.43 6.87
N ARG A 274 34.99 26.36 8.19
CA ARG A 274 35.19 27.51 9.10
C ARG A 274 36.64 28.00 8.94
N ARG A 275 36.81 29.24 8.47
CA ARG A 275 38.13 29.89 8.50
C ARG A 275 38.50 30.13 9.97
N ARG A 276 39.74 29.80 10.34
CA ARG A 276 40.30 30.25 11.62
C ARG A 276 40.31 31.78 11.58
N SER A 277 39.65 32.42 12.54
CA SER A 277 39.70 33.87 12.68
C SER A 277 41.14 34.30 12.84
N GLN A 278 41.57 35.26 12.01
CA GLN A 278 42.87 35.89 12.11
C GLN A 278 42.65 37.30 12.60
N ILE A 279 43.32 37.67 13.68
CA ILE A 279 43.31 39.03 14.21
C ILE A 279 44.60 39.68 13.72
N ILE A 280 44.49 40.72 12.90
CA ILE A 280 45.62 41.52 12.46
C ILE A 280 45.66 42.75 13.37
N ILE A 281 46.77 42.92 14.10
CA ILE A 281 47.00 44.08 14.98
C ILE A 281 48.00 44.98 14.28
N LEU A 282 47.57 46.18 13.90
CA LEU A 282 48.41 47.19 13.24
C LEU A 282 48.99 48.14 14.30
N GLY A 283 50.19 48.69 14.05
CA GLY A 283 50.83 49.67 14.94
C GLY A 283 51.63 49.09 16.11
N VAL A 284 52.04 47.82 16.03
CA VAL A 284 52.92 47.20 17.03
C VAL A 284 54.39 47.54 16.72
N TYR A 285 55.16 47.98 17.72
CA TYR A 285 56.60 48.22 17.56
C TYR A 285 57.35 46.93 17.17
N ASN A 286 58.29 47.05 16.22
CA ASN A 286 59.08 45.91 15.71
C ASN A 286 59.88 45.14 16.79
N SER A 287 60.12 45.74 17.95
CA SER A 287 60.79 45.12 19.10
C SER A 287 59.89 44.17 19.91
N VAL A 288 58.58 44.14 19.64
CA VAL A 288 57.64 43.28 20.36
C VAL A 288 57.50 41.95 19.64
N HIS A 289 58.11 40.92 20.21
CA HIS A 289 58.00 39.55 19.70
C HIS A 289 56.59 38.97 19.90
N LYS A 290 56.17 38.15 18.93
CA LYS A 290 54.89 37.45 18.90
C LYS A 290 54.56 36.74 20.22
N ASP A 291 55.52 36.00 20.79
CA ASP A 291 55.31 35.24 22.03
C ASP A 291 55.11 36.14 23.24
N ARG A 292 55.79 37.29 23.29
CA ARG A 292 55.63 38.28 24.36
C ARG A 292 54.25 38.93 24.29
N LEU A 293 53.79 39.28 23.09
CA LEU A 293 52.45 39.82 22.87
C LEU A 293 51.37 38.78 23.22
N LEU A 294 51.55 37.53 22.79
CA LEU A 294 50.62 36.44 23.06
C LEU A 294 50.51 36.16 24.57
N LYS A 295 51.65 36.06 25.27
CA LYS A 295 51.67 35.90 26.74
C LYS A 295 51.02 37.08 27.46
N GLY A 296 51.28 38.31 27.00
CA GLY A 296 50.65 39.52 27.58
C GLY A 296 49.13 39.55 27.40
N LEU A 297 48.63 39.17 26.22
CA LEU A 297 47.19 39.06 25.94
C LEU A 297 46.54 37.93 26.74
N LEU A 298 47.19 36.77 26.84
CA LEU A 298 46.71 35.62 27.62
C LEU A 298 46.67 35.92 29.12
N ALA A 299 47.67 36.63 29.64
CA ALA A 299 47.72 37.04 31.04
C ALA A 299 46.60 38.04 31.37
N LYS A 300 46.29 38.98 30.47
CA LYS A 300 45.15 39.90 30.65
C LYS A 300 43.79 39.22 30.55
N ASN A 301 43.68 38.10 29.81
CA ASN A 301 42.45 37.32 29.71
C ASN A 301 42.14 36.45 30.94
N HIS A 302 43.12 36.19 31.83
CA HIS A 302 42.90 35.41 33.06
C HIS A 302 42.29 36.23 34.22
N PHE A 303 42.11 37.53 34.04
CA PHE A 303 41.51 38.44 35.05
C PHE A 303 40.05 38.81 34.73
N LEU A 304 39.32 37.99 33.97
CA LEU A 304 37.89 38.16 33.68
C LEU A 304 37.12 36.86 33.94
#